data_AF-A0A4Q5WZR2-F1
#
_entry.id   AF-A0A4Q5WZR2-F1
#
_cell.length_a   1.000
_cell.length_b   1.000
_cell.length_c   1.000
_cell.angle_alpha   90.00
_cell.angle_beta   90.00
_cell.angle_gamma   90.00
#
_symmetry.space_group_name_H-M   'P 1'
#
loop_
_entity.id
_entity.type
_entity.pdbx_description
1 polymer ?
#
loop_
_entity_poly.entity_id
_entity_poly.type
_entity_poly.pdbx_seq_one_letter_code
_entity_poly.pdbx_strand_id
1 'polypeptide(L)'
;MIGQGAPKGTYTGHGVGHGFAHMTPGRRYKVIKEFKDFDRSVHPVGEEWTYIGTAFLPYDDGRSIFVSVDGEREWHIRMQDREEEQRDILDALPTYIAAI
;
A
#
# COMPACT_ATOMS: atom_id res chain seq x y z
N MET A 1 -3.31 -13.51 -0.77
CA MET A 1 -3.35 -13.34 0.71
C MET A 1 -2.20 -12.42 1.04
N ILE A 2 -2.49 -11.20 1.48
CA ILE A 2 -1.47 -10.31 2.07
C ILE A 2 -0.67 -11.09 3.11
N GLY A 3 0.66 -11.03 3.01
CA GLY A 3 1.61 -11.79 3.82
C GLY A 3 1.34 -11.66 5.32
N GLN A 4 1.78 -12.65 6.10
CA GLN A 4 1.51 -12.77 7.53
C GLN A 4 1.94 -11.51 8.32
N GLY A 5 1.00 -10.60 8.53
CA GLY A 5 1.08 -9.47 9.42
C GLY A 5 -0.32 -9.19 9.95
N ALA A 6 -0.48 -9.06 11.27
CA ALA A 6 -1.78 -8.79 11.87
C ALA A 6 -2.27 -7.37 11.52
N PRO A 7 -3.58 -7.14 11.38
CA PRO A 7 -4.14 -5.81 11.18
C PRO A 7 -3.76 -4.92 12.37
N LYS A 8 -3.23 -3.72 12.11
CA LYS A 8 -2.74 -2.82 13.17
C LYS A 8 -3.74 -1.69 13.51
N GLY A 9 -4.87 -1.60 12.82
CA GLY A 9 -5.85 -0.51 13.03
C GLY A 9 -7.30 -0.87 12.72
N THR A 10 -8.22 -0.06 13.24
CA THR A 10 -9.66 -0.10 12.96
C THR A 10 -9.97 0.95 11.89
N TYR A 11 -10.26 0.53 10.65
CA TYR A 11 -10.67 1.47 9.61
C TYR A 11 -12.12 1.88 9.89
N THR A 12 -12.34 3.15 10.24
CA THR A 12 -13.67 3.76 10.20
C THR A 12 -13.76 4.47 8.86
N GLY A 13 -14.83 4.26 8.09
CA GLY A 13 -15.00 4.72 6.70
C GLY A 13 -14.96 6.25 6.46
N HIS A 14 -14.47 7.03 7.42
CA HIS A 14 -14.28 8.47 7.37
C HIS A 14 -12.80 8.74 7.10
N GLY A 15 -12.38 8.45 5.86
CA GLY A 15 -10.99 8.52 5.42
C GLY A 15 -10.39 9.92 5.55
N VAL A 16 -9.32 10.04 6.34
CA VAL A 16 -8.45 11.24 6.41
C VAL A 16 -7.17 11.06 5.59
N GLY A 17 -7.08 9.99 4.80
CA GLY A 17 -5.88 9.68 4.04
C GLY A 17 -5.63 10.67 2.91
N HIS A 18 -4.36 11.00 2.69
CA HIS A 18 -3.93 11.73 1.50
C HIS A 18 -3.79 10.77 0.30
N GLY A 19 -4.05 11.27 -0.91
CA GLY A 19 -3.73 10.55 -2.14
C GLY A 19 -2.22 10.35 -2.32
N PHE A 20 -1.82 9.30 -3.03
CA PHE A 20 -0.42 9.02 -3.34
C PHE A 20 -0.27 8.44 -4.73
N ALA A 21 0.67 8.96 -5.51
CA ALA A 21 0.79 8.66 -6.94
C ALA A 21 -0.56 8.80 -7.67
N HIS A 22 -1.11 7.70 -8.19
CA HIS A 22 -2.41 7.65 -8.86
C HIS A 22 -3.56 7.14 -7.95
N MET A 23 -3.26 6.88 -6.67
CA MET A 23 -4.19 6.29 -5.72
C MET A 23 -5.04 7.33 -5.00
N THR A 24 -6.36 7.10 -5.00
CA THR A 24 -7.36 7.97 -4.35
C THR A 24 -8.01 7.22 -3.18
N PRO A 25 -8.06 7.81 -1.97
CA PRO A 25 -8.69 7.18 -0.81
C PRO A 25 -10.12 6.71 -1.09
N GLY A 26 -10.47 5.55 -0.57
CA GLY A 26 -11.77 4.89 -0.79
C GLY A 26 -11.89 4.16 -2.13
N ARG A 27 -10.93 4.29 -3.05
CA ARG A 27 -10.95 3.57 -4.33
C ARG A 27 -10.27 2.22 -4.21
N ARG A 28 -10.77 1.25 -4.98
CA ARG A 28 -10.24 -0.11 -5.02
C ARG A 28 -9.18 -0.26 -6.11
N TYR A 29 -8.17 -1.05 -5.80
CA TYR A 29 -7.03 -1.28 -6.66
C TYR A 29 -6.65 -2.76 -6.65
N LYS A 30 -5.93 -3.14 -7.69
CA LYS A 30 -5.44 -4.49 -7.92
C LYS A 30 -3.98 -4.48 -8.30
N VAL A 31 -3.22 -5.42 -7.77
CA VAL A 31 -1.83 -5.68 -8.16
C VAL A 31 -1.81 -6.34 -9.55
N ILE A 32 -1.15 -5.69 -10.51
CA ILE A 32 -1.00 -6.14 -11.89
C ILE A 32 0.43 -6.60 -12.22
N LYS A 33 1.40 -6.27 -11.35
CA LYS A 33 2.77 -6.78 -11.39
C LYS A 33 3.20 -7.07 -9.96
N GLU A 34 3.79 -8.24 -9.73
CA GLU A 34 4.26 -8.63 -8.41
C GLU A 34 5.33 -7.66 -7.88
N PHE A 35 5.26 -7.35 -6.58
CA PHE A 35 6.31 -6.60 -5.88
C PHE A 35 6.49 -7.13 -4.46
N LYS A 36 7.59 -6.71 -3.83
CA LYS A 36 7.88 -6.97 -2.42
C LYS A 36 7.90 -5.66 -1.66
N ASP A 37 7.32 -5.70 -0.47
CA ASP A 37 7.37 -4.59 0.47
C ASP A 37 8.65 -4.67 1.35
N PHE A 38 8.83 -3.68 2.23
CA PHE A 38 9.93 -3.61 3.18
C PHE A 38 9.97 -4.81 4.14
N ASP A 39 8.81 -5.39 4.46
CA ASP A 39 8.69 -6.58 5.30
C ASP A 39 9.01 -7.88 4.56
N ARG A 40 9.41 -7.78 3.29
CA ARG A 40 9.65 -8.87 2.36
C ARG A 40 8.38 -9.67 2.05
N SER A 41 7.21 -9.12 2.36
CA SER A 41 5.93 -9.67 1.94
C SER A 41 5.79 -9.53 0.44
N VAL A 42 5.42 -10.62 -0.22
CA VAL A 42 5.13 -10.63 -1.65
C VAL A 42 3.68 -10.21 -1.84
N HIS A 43 3.46 -9.23 -2.70
CA HIS A 43 2.15 -8.82 -3.19
C HIS A 43 1.96 -9.41 -4.60
N PRO A 44 1.29 -10.57 -4.74
CA PRO A 44 1.16 -11.25 -6.02
C PRO A 44 0.17 -10.54 -6.95
N VAL A 45 0.34 -10.76 -8.26
CA VAL A 45 -0.65 -10.37 -9.26
C VAL A 45 -2.01 -10.94 -8.88
N GLY A 46 -3.04 -10.10 -8.91
CA GLY A 46 -4.38 -10.51 -8.53
C GLY A 46 -4.82 -10.03 -7.15
N GLU A 47 -3.90 -9.61 -6.28
CA GLU A 47 -4.22 -9.07 -4.96
C GLU A 47 -5.03 -7.77 -5.09
N GLU A 48 -6.09 -7.64 -4.30
CA GLU A 48 -7.02 -6.51 -4.34
C GLU A 48 -7.20 -5.92 -2.95
N TRP A 49 -7.32 -4.59 -2.90
CA TRP A 49 -7.59 -3.85 -1.67
C TRP A 49 -8.18 -2.47 -1.97
N THR A 50 -8.80 -1.88 -0.96
CA THR A 50 -9.26 -0.49 -0.95
C THR A 50 -8.17 0.40 -0.38
N TYR A 51 -7.77 1.44 -1.11
CA TYR A 51 -6.79 2.39 -0.62
C TYR A 51 -7.39 3.27 0.47
N ILE A 52 -6.68 3.41 1.59
CA ILE A 52 -7.10 4.28 2.71
C ILE A 52 -6.32 5.59 2.68
N GLY A 53 -5.01 5.54 2.48
CA GLY A 53 -4.15 6.72 2.53
C GLY A 53 -2.66 6.40 2.60
N THR A 54 -1.83 7.41 2.85
CA THR A 54 -0.38 7.24 3.04
C THR A 54 0.14 8.10 4.19
N ALA A 55 1.29 7.68 4.75
CA ALA A 55 2.13 8.50 5.61
C ALA A 55 3.60 8.33 5.19
N PHE A 56 4.40 9.37 5.38
CA PHE A 56 5.84 9.36 5.12
C PHE A 56 6.60 9.73 6.40
N LEU A 57 7.62 8.95 6.73
CA LEU A 57 8.52 9.09 7.87
C LEU A 57 9.90 9.52 7.34
N PRO A 58 10.22 10.83 7.32
CA PRO A 58 11.42 11.34 6.65
C PRO A 58 12.75 10.79 7.20
N TYR A 59 12.80 10.43 8.48
CA TYR A 59 14.03 9.92 9.10
C TYR A 59 14.43 8.53 8.60
N ASP A 60 13.44 7.71 8.26
CA ASP A 60 13.66 6.33 7.82
C ASP A 60 13.48 6.18 6.31
N ASP A 61 13.16 7.27 5.61
CA ASP A 61 12.60 7.24 4.25
C ASP A 61 11.40 6.28 4.14
N GLY A 62 10.68 6.10 5.24
CA GLY A 62 9.63 5.10 5.36
C GLY A 62 8.32 5.60 4.80
N ARG A 63 7.72 4.87 3.86
CA ARG A 63 6.39 5.15 3.33
C ARG A 63 5.42 4.06 3.71
N SER A 64 4.39 4.42 4.47
CA SER A 64 3.25 3.54 4.74
C SER A 64 2.15 3.79 3.71
N ILE A 65 1.68 2.74 3.06
CA ILE A 65 0.48 2.73 2.22
C ILE A 65 -0.57 1.95 3.00
N PHE A 66 -1.62 2.66 3.45
CA PHE A 66 -2.71 2.09 4.23
C PHE A 66 -3.79 1.55 3.29
N VAL A 67 -4.20 0.31 3.52
CA VAL A 67 -5.18 -0.39 2.68
C VAL A 67 -6.16 -1.20 3.52
N SER A 68 -7.31 -1.56 2.96
CA SER A 68 -8.23 -2.52 3.56
C SER A 68 -8.58 -3.63 2.57
N VAL A 69 -8.54 -4.89 3.02
CA VAL A 69 -8.91 -6.05 2.19
C VAL A 69 -10.37 -6.46 2.40
N ASP A 70 -10.89 -6.26 3.62
CA ASP A 70 -12.24 -6.62 4.03
C ASP A 70 -13.19 -5.41 4.18
N GLY A 71 -12.68 -4.19 4.03
CA GLY A 71 -13.43 -2.94 4.21
C GLY A 71 -13.57 -2.51 5.67
N GLU A 72 -13.04 -3.27 6.63
CA GLU A 72 -13.17 -3.00 8.07
C GLU A 72 -11.81 -2.82 8.76
N ARG A 73 -10.80 -3.59 8.32
CA ARG A 73 -9.49 -3.63 8.93
C ARG A 73 -8.48 -2.91 8.08
N GLU A 74 -7.62 -2.15 8.76
CA GLU A 74 -6.49 -1.49 8.13
C GLU A 74 -5.27 -2.41 8.12
N TRP A 75 -4.65 -2.51 6.94
CA TRP A 75 -3.36 -3.12 6.69
C TRP A 75 -2.36 -2.11 6.18
N HIS A 76 -1.09 -2.36 6.49
CA HIS A 76 0.02 -1.48 6.13
C HIS A 76 0.91 -2.19 5.13
N ILE A 77 1.03 -1.64 3.93
CA ILE A 77 2.10 -1.99 3.01
C ILE A 77 3.23 -1.01 3.29
N ARG A 78 4.32 -1.51 3.89
CA ARG A 78 5.46 -0.69 4.27
C ARG A 78 6.48 -0.67 3.16
N MET A 79 6.88 0.51 2.73
CA MET A 79 7.87 0.73 1.68
C MET A 79 8.99 1.62 2.24
N GLN A 80 10.17 1.54 1.65
CA GLN A 80 11.28 2.43 1.94
C GLN A 80 11.72 3.13 0.65
N ASP A 81 11.70 4.46 0.67
CA ASP A 81 11.95 5.37 -0.44
C ASP A 81 13.47 5.59 -0.65
N ARG A 82 14.18 4.47 -0.85
CA ARG A 82 15.63 4.42 -1.13
C ARG A 82 15.92 3.61 -2.38
N GLU A 83 16.99 3.97 -3.08
CA GLU A 83 17.38 3.35 -4.36
C GLU A 83 17.70 1.86 -4.19
N GLU A 84 18.32 1.49 -3.08
CA GLU A 84 18.64 0.11 -2.74
C GLU A 84 17.44 -0.71 -2.21
N GLU A 85 16.29 -0.06 -2.03
CA GLU A 85 15.06 -0.67 -1.46
C GLU A 85 13.89 -0.60 -2.46
N GLN A 86 12.79 0.09 -2.12
CA GLN A 86 11.56 0.06 -2.91
C GLN A 86 11.27 1.36 -3.67
N ARG A 87 12.23 2.27 -3.81
CA ARG A 87 12.05 3.54 -4.54
C ARG A 87 11.62 3.33 -5.99
N ASP A 88 12.23 2.40 -6.72
CA ASP A 88 11.85 2.08 -8.10
C ASP A 88 10.39 1.61 -8.22
N ILE A 89 9.90 0.89 -7.21
CA ILE A 89 8.50 0.45 -7.17
C ILE A 89 7.59 1.65 -6.88
N LEU A 90 7.97 2.54 -5.95
CA LEU A 90 7.21 3.74 -5.61
C LEU A 90 7.12 4.72 -6.78
N ASP A 91 8.21 4.93 -7.51
CA ASP A 91 8.26 5.80 -8.68
C ASP A 91 7.46 5.23 -9.87
N ALA A 92 7.45 3.90 -10.01
CA ALA A 92 6.72 3.19 -11.05
C ALA A 92 5.40 2.56 -10.59
N LEU A 93 4.82 3.02 -9.47
CA LEU A 93 3.63 2.41 -8.85
C LEU A 93 2.45 2.17 -9.81
N PRO A 94 2.13 3.07 -10.78
CA PRO A 94 1.10 2.81 -11.79
C PRO A 94 1.31 1.58 -12.68
N THR A 95 2.53 1.04 -12.73
CA THR A 95 2.85 -0.20 -13.46
C THR A 95 2.67 -1.46 -12.63
N TYR A 96 2.59 -1.30 -11.30
CA TYR A 96 2.40 -2.39 -10.34
C TYR A 96 0.94 -2.54 -9.93
N ILE A 97 0.17 -1.45 -9.97
CA ILE A 97 -1.15 -1.39 -9.39
C ILE A 97 -2.09 -0.61 -10.31
N ALA A 98 -3.31 -1.09 -10.50
CA ALA A 98 -4.34 -0.46 -11.31
C ALA A 98 -5.66 -0.33 -10.54
N ALA A 99 -6.42 0.74 -10.81
CA ALA A 99 -7.77 0.90 -10.27
C ALA A 99 -8.74 -0.10 -10.91
N ILE A 100 -9.70 -0.58 -10.12
CA ILE A 100 -10.77 -1.51 -10.55
C ILE A 100 -12.17 -1.00 -10.24
#